data_AF-A0A925TC97-F1
#
_entry.id   AF-A0A925TC97-F1
#
_cell.length_a   1.000
_cell.length_b   1.000
_cell.length_c   1.000
_cell.angle_alpha   90.00
_cell.angle_beta   90.00
_cell.angle_gamma   90.00
#
_symmetry.space_group_name_H-M   'P 1'
#
loop_
_entity.id
_entity.type
_entity.pdbx_description
1 polymer ?
#
loop_
_entity_poly.entity_id
_entity_poly.type
_entity_poly.pdbx_seq_one_letter_code
_entity_poly.pdbx_strand_id
1 'polypeptide(L)'
;MKRAVKAVVRAVKAVVRAAIRIAVVILTSPAKVFDLVFGWLGWPPKKLRLHIAVLRSPAGALLSDPNVLMPSINLLKQVLKDRCNVNVLPYSSGNKNEIDNWAQILPDVAPPSALKVRCDLGALWDEGGKAGDYFAGHTAGWVGSFIPISLAFPITIFIVEEVEDKRGCAVPVLTDYATMEADKIIANDISTLAHEVAHRCNLWHFDRKNNLLYKDNSRTPPYWLMWWQRNFLRSSRHVTYLF
;
A
#
# COMPACT_ATOMS: atom_id res chain seq x y z
N MET A 1 -25.47 -20.18 -14.28
CA MET A 1 -24.16 -20.71 -14.71
C MET A 1 -23.07 -19.63 -14.91
N LYS A 2 -23.27 -18.60 -15.76
CA LYS A 2 -22.24 -17.58 -16.06
C LYS A 2 -21.67 -16.82 -14.83
N ARG A 3 -22.47 -16.57 -13.78
CA ARG A 3 -22.01 -15.89 -12.55
C ARG A 3 -21.09 -16.76 -11.70
N ALA A 4 -21.46 -18.03 -11.49
CA ALA A 4 -20.65 -18.99 -10.72
C ALA A 4 -19.29 -19.23 -11.39
N VAL A 5 -19.26 -19.42 -12.71
CA VAL A 5 -18.01 -19.55 -13.46
C VAL A 5 -17.12 -18.31 -13.29
N LYS A 6 -17.67 -17.10 -13.39
CA LYS A 6 -16.91 -15.87 -13.16
C LYS A 6 -16.36 -15.78 -11.75
N ALA A 7 -17.12 -16.18 -10.73
CA ALA A 7 -16.67 -16.18 -9.34
C ALA A 7 -15.52 -17.17 -9.12
N VAL A 8 -15.63 -18.40 -9.66
CA VAL A 8 -14.56 -19.41 -9.59
C VAL A 8 -13.30 -18.91 -10.29
N VAL A 9 -13.43 -18.36 -11.50
CA VAL A 9 -12.29 -17.79 -12.23
C VAL A 9 -11.58 -16.72 -11.39
N ARG A 10 -12.33 -15.79 -10.78
CA ARG A 10 -11.74 -14.74 -9.92
C ARG A 10 -11.00 -15.30 -8.71
N ALA A 11 -11.60 -16.24 -8.00
CA ALA A 11 -10.97 -16.90 -6.88
C ALA A 11 -9.65 -17.57 -7.30
N VAL A 12 -9.65 -18.29 -8.42
CA VAL A 12 -8.43 -18.89 -8.98
C VAL A 12 -7.39 -17.82 -9.32
N LYS A 13 -7.78 -16.71 -9.97
CA LYS A 13 -6.83 -15.61 -10.25
C LYS A 13 -6.21 -15.04 -8.98
N ALA A 14 -7.01 -14.83 -7.94
CA ALA A 14 -6.54 -14.32 -6.65
C ALA A 14 -5.53 -15.27 -6.01
N VAL A 15 -5.83 -16.59 -5.99
CA VAL A 15 -4.92 -17.63 -5.48
C VAL A 15 -3.61 -17.65 -6.27
N VAL A 16 -3.67 -17.61 -7.60
CA VAL A 16 -2.46 -17.59 -8.45
C VAL A 16 -1.61 -16.34 -8.18
N ARG A 17 -2.22 -15.15 -8.07
CA ARG A 17 -1.50 -13.92 -7.72
C ARG A 17 -0.83 -14.03 -6.35
N ALA A 18 -1.53 -14.55 -5.35
CA ALA A 18 -0.99 -14.77 -4.02
C ALA A 18 0.19 -15.75 -4.05
N ALA A 19 0.05 -16.88 -4.75
CA ALA A 19 1.11 -17.89 -4.88
C ALA A 19 2.37 -17.33 -5.57
N ILE A 20 2.21 -16.58 -6.67
CA ILE A 20 3.33 -15.91 -7.36
C ILE A 20 4.04 -14.92 -6.41
N ARG A 21 3.27 -14.12 -5.66
CA ARG A 21 3.83 -13.15 -4.70
C ARG A 21 4.62 -13.87 -3.60
N ILE A 22 4.10 -14.95 -3.05
CA ILE A 22 4.79 -15.77 -2.04
C ILE A 22 6.09 -16.37 -2.63
N ALA A 23 6.04 -16.93 -3.84
CA ALA A 23 7.21 -17.48 -4.50
C ALA A 23 8.30 -16.41 -4.73
N VAL A 24 7.93 -15.21 -5.21
CA VAL A 24 8.86 -14.08 -5.36
C VAL A 24 9.46 -13.68 -4.01
N VAL A 25 8.67 -13.64 -2.94
CA VAL A 25 9.16 -13.32 -1.59
C VAL A 25 10.22 -14.33 -1.14
N ILE A 26 9.98 -15.64 -1.34
CA ILE A 26 10.91 -16.72 -0.99
C ILE A 26 12.19 -16.63 -1.83
N LEU A 27 12.08 -16.55 -3.16
CA LEU A 27 13.22 -16.53 -4.08
C LEU A 27 14.13 -15.30 -3.88
N THR A 28 13.57 -14.16 -3.46
CA THR A 28 14.34 -12.93 -3.19
C THR A 28 14.91 -12.86 -1.77
N SER A 29 14.80 -13.93 -0.97
CA SER A 29 15.19 -13.94 0.46
C SER A 29 16.70 -13.88 0.77
N PRO A 30 17.65 -14.38 -0.03
CA PRO A 30 19.07 -14.35 0.35
C PRO A 30 19.63 -12.95 0.57
N ALA A 31 19.25 -11.98 -0.28
CA ALA A 31 19.60 -10.57 -0.10
C ALA A 31 18.93 -9.94 1.14
N LYS A 32 17.80 -10.48 1.58
CA LYS A 32 17.03 -10.00 2.74
C LYS A 32 17.64 -10.42 4.07
N VAL A 33 18.40 -11.52 4.12
CA VAL A 33 19.07 -11.97 5.34
C VAL A 33 20.06 -10.92 5.84
N PHE A 34 20.78 -10.26 4.93
CA PHE A 34 21.68 -9.16 5.30
C PHE A 34 20.92 -8.01 5.97
N ASP A 35 19.81 -7.54 5.40
CA ASP A 35 18.99 -6.49 6.03
C ASP A 35 18.28 -6.96 7.30
N LEU A 36 17.93 -8.25 7.41
CA LEU A 36 17.32 -8.79 8.61
C LEU A 36 18.29 -8.72 9.81
N VAL A 37 19.58 -8.95 9.56
CA VAL A 37 20.65 -8.96 10.57
C VAL A 37 21.24 -7.55 10.78
N PHE A 38 21.48 -6.80 9.71
CA PHE A 38 22.22 -5.54 9.72
C PHE A 38 21.40 -4.31 9.32
N GLY A 39 20.09 -4.45 9.04
CA GLY A 39 19.23 -3.35 8.62
C GLY A 39 19.14 -2.20 9.63
N TRP A 40 19.46 -2.46 10.90
CA TRP A 40 19.42 -1.48 11.98
C TRP A 40 20.51 -0.41 11.83
N LEU A 41 21.58 -0.73 11.09
CA LEU A 41 22.60 0.24 10.69
C LEU A 41 22.07 1.27 9.69
N GLY A 42 20.90 1.02 9.07
CA GLY A 42 20.32 1.89 8.07
C GLY A 42 21.15 2.03 6.79
N TRP A 43 22.19 1.21 6.62
CA TRP A 43 23.13 1.31 5.50
C TRP A 43 23.03 0.08 4.57
N PRO A 44 23.20 0.26 3.25
CA PRO A 44 23.20 1.55 2.54
C PRO A 44 21.78 2.17 2.48
N PRO A 45 21.66 3.45 2.07
CA PRO A 45 20.36 4.09 1.89
C PRO A 45 19.54 3.37 0.80
N LYS A 46 18.23 3.29 1.01
CA LYS A 46 17.29 2.59 0.12
C LYS A 46 16.21 3.52 -0.41
N LYS A 47 15.41 3.04 -1.36
CA LYS A 47 14.22 3.72 -1.90
C LYS A 47 12.97 2.85 -1.78
N LEU A 48 11.85 3.50 -1.54
CA LEU A 48 10.50 2.96 -1.67
C LEU A 48 9.74 3.81 -2.68
N ARG A 49 9.11 3.19 -3.67
CA ARG A 49 8.31 3.90 -4.66
C ARG A 49 6.83 3.86 -4.25
N LEU A 50 6.17 5.02 -4.26
CA LEU A 50 4.78 5.18 -3.86
C LEU A 50 3.96 5.71 -5.03
N HIS A 51 2.82 5.08 -5.27
CA HIS A 51 1.80 5.56 -6.19
C HIS A 51 0.50 5.78 -5.41
N ILE A 52 -0.18 6.90 -5.60
CA ILE A 52 -1.50 7.14 -5.00
C ILE A 52 -2.53 7.17 -6.13
N ALA A 53 -3.55 6.33 -6.04
CA ALA A 53 -4.64 6.27 -7.01
C ALA A 53 -5.92 6.80 -6.37
N VAL A 54 -6.43 7.92 -6.88
CA VAL A 54 -7.67 8.53 -6.40
C VAL A 54 -8.85 8.02 -7.22
N LEU A 55 -9.78 7.36 -6.54
CA LEU A 55 -10.98 6.82 -7.18
C LEU A 55 -12.02 7.90 -7.43
N ARG A 56 -12.93 7.60 -8.37
CA ARG A 56 -14.13 8.41 -8.65
C ARG A 56 -15.36 7.71 -8.10
N SER A 57 -16.25 8.50 -7.52
CA SER A 57 -17.58 8.04 -7.13
C SER A 57 -18.43 7.67 -8.36
N PRO A 58 -19.58 6.99 -8.19
CA PRO A 58 -20.46 6.65 -9.31
C PRO A 58 -21.01 7.87 -10.06
N ALA A 59 -21.08 9.02 -9.38
CA ALA A 59 -21.47 10.30 -9.98
C ALA A 59 -20.31 10.99 -10.74
N GLY A 60 -19.11 10.38 -10.77
CA GLY A 60 -17.92 10.91 -11.43
C GLY A 60 -17.13 11.93 -10.60
N ALA A 61 -17.60 12.29 -9.41
CA ALA A 61 -16.91 13.19 -8.50
C ALA A 61 -15.62 12.55 -7.95
N LEU A 62 -14.60 13.37 -7.73
CA LEU A 62 -13.38 12.95 -7.05
C LEU A 62 -13.68 12.75 -5.57
N LEU A 63 -13.13 11.68 -4.98
CA LEU A 63 -13.29 11.42 -3.56
C LEU A 63 -12.43 12.36 -2.69
N SER A 64 -11.27 12.78 -3.18
CA SER A 64 -10.39 13.71 -2.48
C SER A 64 -9.63 14.57 -3.48
N ASP A 65 -9.31 15.81 -3.08
CA ASP A 65 -8.24 16.58 -3.73
C ASP A 65 -6.88 15.92 -3.38
N PRO A 66 -6.07 15.50 -4.36
CA PRO A 66 -4.78 14.89 -4.10
C PRO A 66 -3.79 15.80 -3.36
N ASN A 67 -3.94 17.12 -3.46
CA ASN A 67 -3.07 18.07 -2.75
C ASN A 67 -3.20 17.94 -1.22
N VAL A 68 -4.35 17.51 -0.73
CA VAL A 68 -4.60 17.33 0.71
C VAL A 68 -3.79 16.15 1.28
N LEU A 69 -3.23 15.29 0.43
CA LEU A 69 -2.39 14.17 0.85
C LEU A 69 -0.94 14.58 1.14
N MET A 70 -0.52 15.77 0.74
CA MET A 70 0.88 16.21 0.86
C MET A 70 1.43 16.21 2.30
N PRO A 71 0.68 16.65 3.33
CA PRO A 71 1.14 16.51 4.72
C PRO A 71 1.43 15.06 5.12
N SER A 72 0.56 14.12 4.72
CA SER A 72 0.74 12.69 4.99
C SER A 72 1.94 12.11 4.24
N ILE A 73 2.14 12.52 2.97
CA ILE A 73 3.31 12.12 2.16
C ILE A 73 4.60 12.64 2.78
N ASN A 74 4.62 13.91 3.23
CA ASN A 74 5.78 14.51 3.87
C ASN A 74 6.12 13.81 5.19
N LEU A 75 5.12 13.48 6.01
CA LEU A 75 5.34 12.71 7.23
C LEU A 75 5.88 11.30 6.92
N LEU A 76 5.31 10.60 5.94
CA LEU A 76 5.81 9.31 5.49
C LEU A 76 7.29 9.39 5.06
N LYS A 77 7.64 10.39 4.23
CA LYS A 77 9.02 10.65 3.80
C LYS A 77 9.94 10.84 5.00
N GLN A 78 9.53 11.68 5.94
CA GLN A 78 10.30 11.96 7.15
C GLN A 78 10.50 10.70 8.00
N VAL A 79 9.43 9.99 8.35
CA VAL A 79 9.50 8.80 9.21
C VAL A 79 10.37 7.71 8.59
N LEU A 80 10.19 7.41 7.30
CA LEU A 80 11.01 6.38 6.64
C LEU A 80 12.47 6.82 6.44
N LYS A 81 12.72 8.10 6.19
CA LYS A 81 14.08 8.64 6.12
C LYS A 81 14.78 8.56 7.46
N ASP A 82 14.17 9.13 8.50
CA ASP A 82 14.79 9.28 9.81
C ASP A 82 14.90 7.94 10.56
N ARG A 83 13.89 7.06 10.43
CA ARG A 83 13.86 5.80 11.18
C ARG A 83 14.50 4.64 10.44
N CYS A 84 14.47 4.65 9.10
CA CYS A 84 14.88 3.49 8.30
C CYS A 84 15.92 3.82 7.22
N ASN A 85 16.32 5.09 7.05
CA ASN A 85 17.15 5.57 5.93
C ASN A 85 16.63 5.10 4.56
N VAL A 86 15.31 5.20 4.38
CA VAL A 86 14.60 4.88 3.14
C VAL A 86 14.03 6.17 2.56
N ASN A 87 14.42 6.50 1.34
CA ASN A 87 13.86 7.63 0.60
C ASN A 87 12.54 7.19 -0.05
N VAL A 88 11.46 7.92 0.18
CA VAL A 88 10.19 7.69 -0.52
C VAL A 88 10.18 8.52 -1.79
N LEU A 89 9.99 7.87 -2.93
CA LEU A 89 9.98 8.46 -4.25
C LEU A 89 8.61 8.26 -4.92
N PRO A 90 8.14 9.22 -5.72
CA PRO A 90 6.95 9.02 -6.52
C PRO A 90 7.16 7.89 -7.53
N TYR A 91 6.10 7.13 -7.81
CA TYR A 91 6.00 6.25 -8.97
C TYR A 91 5.10 6.91 -10.01
N SER A 92 5.73 7.43 -11.06
CA SER A 92 5.00 7.90 -12.24
C SER A 92 4.65 6.70 -13.12
N SER A 93 3.36 6.63 -13.48
CA SER A 93 2.82 5.77 -14.53
C SER A 93 3.01 6.36 -15.93
N GLY A 94 3.48 7.60 -16.04
CA GLY A 94 3.55 8.36 -17.28
C GLY A 94 2.20 8.87 -17.78
N ASN A 95 1.17 8.85 -16.92
CA ASN A 95 -0.17 9.31 -17.28
C ASN A 95 -0.27 10.84 -17.14
N LYS A 96 -0.98 11.48 -18.09
CA LYS A 96 -1.23 12.93 -18.09
C LYS A 96 -2.09 13.41 -16.91
N ASN A 97 -2.78 12.50 -16.22
CA ASN A 97 -3.62 12.79 -15.05
C ASN A 97 -2.85 12.69 -13.72
N GLU A 98 -1.53 12.77 -13.75
CA GLU A 98 -0.69 12.76 -12.55
C GLU A 98 -0.57 14.16 -11.94
N ILE A 99 -0.73 14.22 -10.62
CA ILE A 99 -0.57 15.42 -9.80
C ILE A 99 0.76 15.28 -9.06
N ASP A 100 1.70 16.16 -9.39
CA ASP A 100 3.06 16.22 -8.86
C ASP A 100 3.83 14.89 -8.87
N ASN A 101 3.47 13.98 -9.79
CA ASN A 101 3.95 12.59 -9.91
C ASN A 101 3.61 11.67 -8.72
N TRP A 102 2.89 12.14 -7.70
CA TRP A 102 2.55 11.35 -6.51
C TRP A 102 1.22 10.63 -6.65
N ALA A 103 0.24 11.33 -7.23
CA ALA A 103 -1.13 10.88 -7.29
C ALA A 103 -1.63 10.85 -8.74
N GLN A 104 -2.47 9.87 -9.05
CA GLN A 104 -3.17 9.75 -10.31
C GLN A 104 -4.67 9.64 -10.03
N ILE A 105 -5.44 10.46 -10.74
CA ILE A 105 -6.89 10.29 -10.77
C ILE A 105 -7.22 9.17 -11.75
N LEU A 106 -7.87 8.11 -11.28
CA LEU A 106 -8.28 7.02 -12.17
C LEU A 106 -9.43 7.50 -13.08
N PRO A 107 -9.36 7.19 -14.39
CA PRO A 107 -10.39 7.63 -15.33
C PRO A 107 -11.69 6.83 -15.16
N ASP A 108 -11.58 5.56 -14.77
CA ASP A 108 -12.72 4.66 -14.67
C ASP A 108 -13.47 4.83 -13.35
N VAL A 109 -14.80 4.83 -13.43
CA VAL A 109 -15.66 4.80 -12.24
C VAL A 109 -15.40 3.52 -11.46
N ALA A 110 -15.11 3.66 -10.17
CA ALA A 110 -14.88 2.50 -9.31
C ALA A 110 -16.21 1.77 -9.03
N PRO A 111 -16.23 0.43 -9.04
CA PRO A 111 -17.41 -0.31 -8.62
C PRO A 111 -17.68 -0.02 -7.13
N PRO A 112 -18.94 -0.09 -6.65
CA PRO A 112 -19.26 0.17 -5.24
C PRO A 112 -18.44 -0.65 -4.24
N SER A 113 -18.08 -1.89 -4.60
CA SER A 113 -17.23 -2.75 -3.77
C SER A 113 -15.77 -2.27 -3.64
N ALA A 114 -15.28 -1.44 -4.55
CA ALA A 114 -13.95 -0.82 -4.46
C ALA A 114 -13.99 0.56 -3.77
N LEU A 115 -15.18 1.16 -3.65
CA LEU A 115 -15.40 2.42 -2.94
C LEU A 115 -15.59 2.20 -1.43
N LYS A 116 -16.31 1.14 -1.06
CA LYS A 116 -16.56 0.75 0.33
C LYS A 116 -15.89 -0.59 0.58
N VAL A 117 -14.71 -0.55 1.19
CA VAL A 117 -13.88 -1.73 1.40
C VAL A 117 -13.95 -2.20 2.85
N ARG A 118 -13.92 -3.52 3.02
CA ARG A 118 -13.86 -4.15 4.33
C ARG A 118 -12.40 -4.26 4.77
N CYS A 119 -12.17 -4.32 6.07
CA CYS A 119 -10.83 -4.56 6.62
C CYS A 119 -10.71 -5.94 7.29
N ASP A 120 -9.52 -6.24 7.83
CA ASP A 120 -9.20 -7.50 8.50
C ASP A 120 -9.49 -8.72 7.59
N LEU A 121 -10.22 -9.72 8.10
CA LEU A 121 -10.63 -10.89 7.32
C LEU A 121 -11.60 -10.52 6.18
N GLY A 122 -12.34 -9.41 6.32
CA GLY A 122 -13.21 -8.86 5.30
C GLY A 122 -12.47 -8.52 4.01
N ALA A 123 -11.26 -8.02 4.13
CA ALA A 123 -10.44 -7.62 3.00
C ALA A 123 -9.98 -8.81 2.13
N LEU A 124 -9.87 -10.01 2.71
CA LEU A 124 -9.61 -11.25 1.93
C LEU A 124 -10.78 -11.58 1.01
N TRP A 125 -12.00 -11.34 1.46
CA TRP A 125 -13.20 -11.52 0.64
C TRP A 125 -13.28 -10.49 -0.49
N ASP A 126 -12.83 -9.26 -0.23
CA ASP A 126 -12.77 -8.21 -1.25
C ASP A 126 -11.69 -8.50 -2.31
N GLU A 127 -10.53 -9.03 -1.93
CA GLU A 127 -9.46 -9.44 -2.85
C GLU A 127 -9.91 -10.53 -3.84
N GLY A 128 -10.74 -11.48 -3.40
CA GLY A 128 -11.35 -12.50 -4.28
C GLY A 128 -12.55 -11.99 -5.10
N GLY A 129 -12.99 -10.75 -4.84
CA GLY A 129 -14.20 -10.17 -5.39
C GLY A 129 -13.98 -9.18 -6.54
N LYS A 130 -15.00 -8.34 -6.77
CA LYS A 130 -14.93 -7.26 -7.77
C LYS A 130 -13.95 -6.15 -7.36
N ALA A 131 -13.77 -5.92 -6.06
CA ALA A 131 -12.85 -4.93 -5.52
C ALA A 131 -11.40 -5.30 -5.84
N GLY A 132 -10.98 -6.52 -5.48
CA GLY A 132 -9.65 -7.05 -5.79
C GLY A 132 -9.34 -7.09 -7.28
N ASP A 133 -10.29 -7.50 -8.13
CA ASP A 133 -10.13 -7.41 -9.59
C ASP A 133 -9.87 -5.96 -10.06
N TYR A 134 -10.63 -5.01 -9.53
CA TYR A 134 -10.47 -3.59 -9.86
C TYR A 134 -9.13 -3.03 -9.39
N PHE A 135 -8.75 -3.28 -8.13
CA PHE A 135 -7.48 -2.83 -7.57
C PHE A 135 -6.29 -3.48 -8.28
N ALA A 136 -6.35 -4.78 -8.57
CA ALA A 136 -5.29 -5.47 -9.30
C ALA A 136 -5.07 -4.89 -10.71
N GLY A 137 -6.13 -4.43 -11.38
CA GLY A 137 -6.05 -3.77 -12.69
C GLY A 137 -5.43 -2.37 -12.66
N HIS A 138 -5.41 -1.72 -11.48
CA HIS A 138 -4.93 -0.35 -11.30
C HIS A 138 -3.70 -0.25 -10.37
N THR A 139 -3.20 -1.38 -9.87
CA THR A 139 -2.02 -1.40 -9.01
C THR A 139 -0.79 -1.11 -9.86
N ALA A 140 -0.01 -0.11 -9.45
CA ALA A 140 1.21 0.28 -10.15
C ALA A 140 2.22 -0.88 -10.26
N GLY A 141 2.95 -0.94 -11.38
CA GLY A 141 3.89 -2.02 -11.68
C GLY A 141 3.28 -3.31 -12.25
N TRP A 142 1.95 -3.36 -12.39
CA TRP A 142 1.22 -4.44 -13.06
C TRP A 142 0.61 -3.91 -14.37
N VAL A 143 1.25 -4.17 -15.51
CA VAL A 143 0.69 -3.83 -16.83
C VAL A 143 0.22 -5.12 -17.52
N GLY A 144 -1.03 -5.16 -17.98
CA GLY A 144 -1.45 -6.10 -19.03
C GLY A 144 -1.97 -7.50 -18.62
N SER A 145 -2.24 -7.76 -17.34
CA SER A 145 -2.86 -9.01 -16.81
C SER A 145 -1.87 -10.14 -16.47
N PHE A 146 -1.99 -10.61 -15.21
CA PHE A 146 -1.45 -11.83 -14.60
C PHE A 146 0.01 -11.87 -14.11
N ILE A 147 0.98 -11.26 -14.79
CA ILE A 147 2.40 -11.38 -14.38
C ILE A 147 2.94 -9.99 -14.00
N PRO A 148 3.52 -9.81 -12.80
CA PRO A 148 4.14 -8.55 -12.43
C PRO A 148 5.38 -8.32 -13.31
N ILE A 149 5.45 -7.17 -13.98
CA ILE A 149 6.58 -6.79 -14.85
C ILE A 149 7.64 -6.00 -14.06
N SER A 150 7.25 -5.36 -12.94
CA SER A 150 8.18 -4.62 -12.10
C SER A 150 8.80 -5.48 -11.00
N LEU A 151 10.13 -5.61 -11.01
CA LEU A 151 10.90 -6.11 -9.86
C LEU A 151 11.01 -5.08 -8.73
N ALA A 152 10.76 -3.80 -9.04
CA ALA A 152 10.73 -2.70 -8.08
C ALA A 152 9.28 -2.38 -7.73
N PHE A 153 8.61 -3.30 -7.03
CA PHE A 153 7.16 -3.27 -6.72
C PHE A 153 6.78 -1.97 -5.99
N PRO A 154 6.22 -0.96 -6.67
CA PRO A 154 5.74 0.23 -5.98
C PRO A 154 4.57 -0.15 -5.09
N ILE A 155 4.37 0.60 -4.02
CA ILE A 155 3.15 0.48 -3.20
C ILE A 155 2.10 1.40 -3.79
N THR A 156 0.91 0.87 -4.07
CA THR A 156 -0.24 1.68 -4.49
C THR A 156 -1.15 1.98 -3.30
N ILE A 157 -1.53 3.24 -3.11
CA ILE A 157 -2.52 3.65 -2.12
C ILE A 157 -3.78 4.06 -2.85
N PHE A 158 -4.86 3.29 -2.69
CA PHE A 158 -6.15 3.64 -3.24
C PHE A 158 -6.91 4.54 -2.26
N ILE A 159 -7.28 5.73 -2.71
CA ILE A 159 -8.16 6.61 -1.96
C ILE A 159 -9.61 6.21 -2.25
N VAL A 160 -10.26 5.63 -1.25
CA VAL A 160 -11.61 5.05 -1.32
C VAL A 160 -12.60 5.91 -0.54
N GLU A 161 -13.89 5.65 -0.71
CA GLU A 161 -14.97 6.41 -0.05
C GLU A 161 -15.04 6.03 1.43
N GLU A 162 -14.90 4.74 1.74
CA GLU A 162 -15.07 4.22 3.09
C GLU A 162 -14.20 2.98 3.32
N VAL A 163 -13.56 2.92 4.49
CA VAL A 163 -12.91 1.72 4.99
C VAL A 163 -13.64 1.30 6.27
N GLU A 164 -14.29 0.14 6.25
CA GLU A 164 -15.14 -0.38 7.34
C GLU A 164 -14.46 -0.24 8.71
N ASP A 165 -15.05 0.57 9.59
CA ASP A 165 -14.60 0.87 10.97
C ASP A 165 -13.13 1.31 11.13
N LYS A 166 -12.48 1.74 10.06
CA LYS A 166 -11.06 2.13 10.04
C LYS A 166 -10.87 3.45 9.28
N ARG A 167 -9.60 3.82 9.07
CA ARG A 167 -9.18 4.95 8.22
C ARG A 167 -8.33 4.48 7.04
N GLY A 168 -7.66 3.36 7.22
CA GLY A 168 -6.89 2.67 6.22
C GLY A 168 -6.98 1.18 6.43
N CYS A 169 -6.66 0.43 5.39
CA CYS A 169 -6.54 -1.00 5.46
C CYS A 169 -5.49 -1.52 4.49
N ALA A 170 -4.73 -2.49 4.97
CA ALA A 170 -3.64 -3.07 4.22
C ALA A 170 -3.59 -4.58 4.51
N VAL A 171 -3.97 -5.43 3.55
CA VAL A 171 -3.95 -6.91 3.70
C VAL A 171 -2.54 -7.47 3.61
N PRO A 172 -1.87 -7.84 4.71
CA PRO A 172 -0.44 -8.17 4.71
C PRO A 172 -0.11 -9.28 3.72
N VAL A 173 1.09 -9.23 3.12
CA VAL A 173 1.69 -10.25 2.23
C VAL A 173 0.99 -10.47 0.88
N LEU A 174 -0.33 -10.27 0.80
CA LEU A 174 -1.13 -10.69 -0.34
C LEU A 174 -1.26 -9.65 -1.42
N THR A 175 -1.09 -8.36 -1.13
CA THR A 175 -1.29 -7.28 -2.10
C THR A 175 -0.15 -6.26 -2.11
N ASP A 176 0.04 -5.59 -3.25
CA ASP A 176 0.99 -4.48 -3.43
C ASP A 176 0.32 -3.12 -3.18
N TYR A 177 -0.87 -3.12 -2.58
CA TYR A 177 -1.65 -1.93 -2.36
C TYR A 177 -2.27 -1.88 -0.96
N ALA A 178 -2.60 -0.68 -0.53
CA ALA A 178 -3.45 -0.40 0.63
C ALA A 178 -4.59 0.53 0.22
N THR A 179 -5.63 0.59 1.04
CA THR A 179 -6.77 1.49 0.85
C THR A 179 -6.82 2.49 1.99
N MET A 180 -7.19 3.74 1.69
CA MET A 180 -7.35 4.79 2.69
C MET A 180 -8.60 5.60 2.39
N GLU A 181 -9.32 5.97 3.44
CA GLU A 181 -10.57 6.72 3.34
C GLU A 181 -10.30 8.21 3.10
N ALA A 182 -10.88 8.76 2.03
CA ALA A 182 -10.69 10.15 1.63
C ALA A 182 -10.89 11.15 2.78
N ASP A 183 -12.09 11.17 3.36
CA ASP A 183 -12.50 12.20 4.33
C ASP A 183 -11.70 12.12 5.64
N LYS A 184 -11.29 10.93 6.05
CA LYS A 184 -10.55 10.72 7.31
C LYS A 184 -9.06 11.04 7.19
N ILE A 185 -8.50 11.12 5.98
CA ILE A 185 -7.15 11.65 5.77
C ILE A 185 -7.14 13.17 5.99
N ILE A 186 -8.18 13.84 5.49
CA ILE A 186 -8.39 15.29 5.59
C ILE A 186 -8.64 15.68 7.06
N ALA A 187 -9.36 14.84 7.81
CA ALA A 187 -9.84 15.14 9.16
C ALA A 187 -8.89 14.73 10.33
N ASN A 188 -7.57 14.92 10.20
CA ASN A 188 -6.57 14.96 11.31
C ASN A 188 -5.74 13.70 11.66
N ASP A 189 -5.51 12.73 10.78
CA ASP A 189 -4.43 11.75 11.03
C ASP A 189 -3.50 11.54 9.82
N ILE A 190 -2.56 12.47 9.72
CA ILE A 190 -1.49 12.47 8.72
C ILE A 190 -0.56 11.24 8.84
N SER A 191 -0.59 10.51 9.96
CA SER A 191 0.26 9.32 10.19
C SER A 191 -0.32 8.06 9.54
N THR A 192 -1.60 8.05 9.17
CA THR A 192 -2.29 6.89 8.57
C THR A 192 -1.57 6.37 7.33
N LEU A 193 -1.12 7.27 6.44
CA LEU A 193 -0.40 6.85 5.23
C LEU A 193 0.90 6.10 5.57
N ALA A 194 1.66 6.62 6.52
CA ALA A 194 2.90 5.99 6.97
C ALA A 194 2.63 4.63 7.64
N HIS A 195 1.53 4.52 8.40
CA HIS A 195 1.06 3.29 9.02
C HIS A 195 0.71 2.21 7.98
N GLU A 196 -0.12 2.52 7.00
CA GLU A 196 -0.53 1.56 5.96
C GLU A 196 0.64 1.13 5.06
N VAL A 197 1.54 2.07 4.70
CA VAL A 197 2.77 1.75 3.96
C VAL A 197 3.68 0.81 4.77
N ALA A 198 3.81 1.03 6.08
CA ALA A 198 4.58 0.14 6.94
C ALA A 198 3.95 -1.26 7.03
N HIS A 199 2.62 -1.39 7.02
CA HIS A 199 1.95 -2.69 6.88
C HIS A 199 2.24 -3.38 5.53
N ARG A 200 2.42 -2.65 4.43
CA ARG A 200 2.89 -3.23 3.14
C ARG A 200 4.32 -3.74 3.22
N CYS A 201 5.10 -3.21 4.14
CA CYS A 201 6.45 -3.68 4.42
C CYS A 201 6.49 -4.76 5.51
N ASN A 202 5.44 -5.57 5.62
CA ASN A 202 5.31 -6.72 6.53
C ASN A 202 5.44 -6.38 8.02
N LEU A 203 5.12 -5.15 8.41
CA LEU A 203 5.06 -4.79 9.82
C LEU A 203 3.66 -5.02 10.38
N TRP A 204 3.58 -5.39 11.66
CA TRP A 204 2.33 -5.61 12.40
C TRP A 204 2.18 -4.62 13.55
N HIS A 205 0.94 -4.49 14.02
CA HIS A 205 0.61 -3.61 15.13
C HIS A 205 1.53 -3.83 16.34
N PHE A 206 1.85 -2.74 17.02
CA PHE A 206 2.65 -2.74 18.24
C PHE A 206 2.00 -1.85 19.29
N ASP A 207 1.79 -2.38 20.50
CA ASP A 207 0.98 -1.75 21.53
C ASP A 207 1.75 -0.67 22.32
N ARG A 208 2.24 0.35 21.60
CA ARG A 208 2.79 1.58 22.18
C ARG A 208 2.34 2.79 21.38
N LYS A 209 1.68 3.75 22.04
CA LYS A 209 1.09 4.95 21.39
C LYS A 209 2.08 5.77 20.54
N ASN A 210 3.35 5.78 20.91
CA ASN A 210 4.40 6.49 20.19
C ASN A 210 5.05 5.66 19.07
N ASN A 211 4.60 4.43 18.84
CA ASN A 211 5.04 3.59 17.73
C ASN A 211 4.20 3.89 16.50
N LEU A 212 4.82 3.92 15.31
CA LEU A 212 4.10 4.14 14.05
C LEU A 212 2.98 3.11 13.83
N LEU A 213 3.17 1.88 14.30
CA LEU A 213 2.22 0.79 14.18
C LEU A 213 1.29 0.62 15.39
N TYR A 214 1.05 1.67 16.15
CA TYR A 214 -0.07 1.64 17.10
C TYR A 214 -1.41 1.55 16.35
N LYS A 215 -2.27 0.63 16.78
CA LYS A 215 -3.53 0.24 16.10
C LYS A 215 -4.60 1.32 16.03
N ASP A 216 -4.50 2.31 16.90
CA ASP A 216 -5.48 3.41 17.02
C ASP A 216 -4.92 4.67 16.37
N ASN A 217 -5.81 5.56 15.95
CA ASN A 217 -5.50 6.86 15.39
C ASN A 217 -5.02 7.87 16.45
N SER A 218 -4.96 7.47 17.72
CA SER A 218 -4.31 8.25 18.78
C SER A 218 -2.78 8.12 18.77
N ARG A 219 -2.17 7.76 17.63
CA ARG A 219 -0.72 7.70 17.43
C ARG A 219 -0.12 9.06 17.68
N THR A 220 0.95 9.10 18.47
CA THR A 220 1.66 10.36 18.73
C THR A 220 3.10 10.31 18.23
N PRO A 221 3.66 11.47 17.84
CA PRO A 221 5.09 11.59 17.61
C PRO A 221 5.89 11.03 18.81
N PRO A 222 7.09 10.47 18.54
CA PRO A 222 7.85 10.69 17.31
C PRO A 222 7.80 9.48 16.35
N TYR A 223 6.71 8.70 16.37
CA TYR A 223 6.44 7.57 15.45
C TYR A 223 7.60 6.58 15.37
N TRP A 224 8.01 6.08 16.54
CA TRP A 224 9.11 5.14 16.66
C TRP A 224 8.83 3.84 15.91
N LEU A 225 9.89 3.27 15.36
CA LEU A 225 9.95 1.87 14.94
C LEU A 225 11.03 1.17 15.76
N MET A 226 10.71 -0.01 16.27
CA MET A 226 11.65 -0.90 16.93
C MET A 226 12.76 -1.32 15.95
N TRP A 227 13.92 -1.71 16.46
CA TRP A 227 15.05 -2.12 15.61
C TRP A 227 14.65 -3.23 14.62
N TRP A 228 13.90 -4.24 15.08
CA TRP A 228 13.42 -5.32 14.23
C TRP A 228 12.40 -4.82 13.20
N GLN A 229 11.50 -3.90 13.57
CA GLN A 229 10.55 -3.29 12.62
C GLN A 229 11.30 -2.56 11.49
N ARG A 230 12.40 -1.88 11.80
CA ARG A 230 13.26 -1.26 10.77
C ARG A 230 13.86 -2.30 9.83
N ASN A 231 14.34 -3.42 10.37
CA ASN A 231 14.93 -4.52 9.57
C ASN A 231 13.89 -5.18 8.66
N PHE A 232 12.69 -5.49 9.18
CA PHE A 232 11.60 -6.04 8.38
C PHE A 232 11.15 -5.05 7.30
N LEU A 233 11.05 -3.76 7.62
CA LEU A 233 10.69 -2.75 6.63
C LEU A 233 11.74 -2.66 5.53
N ARG A 234 13.02 -2.57 5.89
CA ARG A 234 14.13 -2.46 4.93
C ARG A 234 14.33 -3.70 4.08
N SER A 235 13.93 -4.88 4.56
CA SER A 235 13.97 -6.15 3.82
C SER A 235 12.70 -6.41 3.00
N SER A 236 11.70 -5.53 3.07
CA SER A 236 10.52 -5.59 2.23
C SER A 236 10.88 -5.56 0.75
N ARG A 237 10.15 -6.32 -0.08
CA ARG A 237 10.30 -6.30 -1.55
C ARG A 237 9.99 -4.93 -2.18
N HIS A 238 9.29 -4.07 -1.45
CA HIS A 238 8.98 -2.70 -1.86
C HIS A 238 10.15 -1.72 -1.62
N VAL A 239 11.16 -2.14 -0.86
CA VAL A 239 12.30 -1.31 -0.46
C VAL A 239 13.56 -1.81 -1.14
N THR A 240 13.99 -1.09 -2.17
CA THR A 240 15.11 -1.46 -3.04
C THR A 240 16.29 -0.52 -2.82
N TYR A 241 17.49 -0.91 -3.27
CA TYR A 241 18.65 -0.02 -3.20
C TYR A 241 18.55 1.14 -4.18
N LEU A 242 19.28 2.23 -3.93
CA LEU A 242 19.23 3.46 -4.74
C LEU A 242 19.87 3.38 -6.14
N PHE A 243 20.34 2.21 -6.59
CA PHE A 243 20.95 2.02 -7.92
C PHE A 243 20.01 2.42 -9.07
#